data_AF-A0A6N2FU18-F1
#
_entry.id   AF-A0A6N2FU18-F1
#
_cell.length_a   1.000
_cell.length_b   1.000
_cell.length_c   1.000
_cell.angle_alpha   90.00
_cell.angle_beta   90.00
_cell.angle_gamma   90.00
#
_symmetry.space_group_name_H-M   'P 1'
#
loop_
_entity.id
_entity.type
_entity.pdbx_description
1 polymer ?
#
loop_
_entity_poly.entity_id
_entity_poly.type
_entity_poly.pdbx_seq_one_letter_code
_entity_poly.pdbx_strand_id
1 'polypeptide(L)'
;MIRTSKVKFMKVHSVGITSTLQIGDVEEIIPKVKILAVQRYLSLFFGNEGSFNQEDFPLFQQPIPHLLPETGVSSAFFHEVPVIRVRAVKIAGVSSSSVFQVGSTRRMISEARVKHIRKLPPARNSQ
;
A
#
# COMPACT_ATOMS: atom_id res chain seq x y z
N MET A 1 -6.85 -22.00 15.37
CA MET A 1 -5.50 -22.53 15.06
C MET A 1 -4.86 -21.65 13.99
N ILE A 2 -3.66 -21.14 14.24
CA ILE A 2 -2.92 -20.28 13.28
C ILE A 2 -2.29 -21.15 12.18
N ARG A 3 -2.32 -20.68 10.92
CA ARG A 3 -1.71 -21.40 9.79
C ARG A 3 -0.22 -21.07 9.73
N THR A 4 0.63 -22.05 9.42
CA THR A 4 2.06 -21.84 9.19
C THR A 4 2.35 -21.60 7.71
N SER A 5 3.00 -20.49 7.40
CA SER A 5 3.51 -20.19 6.06
C SER A 5 4.88 -20.83 5.85
N LYS A 6 4.99 -21.78 4.91
CA LYS A 6 6.26 -22.43 4.54
C LYS A 6 6.65 -22.04 3.11
N VAL A 7 7.58 -21.10 2.99
CA VAL A 7 8.12 -20.64 1.70
C VAL A 7 9.51 -21.22 1.50
N LYS A 8 9.72 -21.99 0.42
CA LYS A 8 11.02 -22.64 0.17
C LYS A 8 12.07 -21.67 -0.39
N PHE A 9 11.67 -20.78 -1.29
CA PHE A 9 12.55 -19.76 -1.86
C PHE A 9 11.83 -18.41 -1.93
N MET A 10 12.54 -17.34 -1.59
CA MET A 10 12.05 -15.97 -1.69
C MET A 10 13.13 -15.08 -2.30
N LYS A 11 12.76 -14.30 -3.30
CA LYS A 11 13.63 -13.29 -3.91
C LYS A 11 12.91 -11.96 -3.97
N VAL A 12 13.43 -10.97 -3.25
CA VAL A 12 12.96 -9.59 -3.29
C VAL A 12 14.06 -8.73 -3.87
N HIS A 13 13.76 -8.06 -4.98
CA HIS A 13 14.76 -7.26 -5.70
C HIS A 13 15.00 -5.89 -5.03
N SER A 14 13.97 -5.25 -4.50
CA SER A 14 14.10 -3.98 -3.79
C SER A 14 13.02 -3.80 -2.72
N VAL A 15 13.37 -3.10 -1.65
CA VAL A 15 12.43 -2.61 -0.63
C VAL A 15 12.78 -1.13 -0.41
N GLY A 16 11.82 -0.25 -0.63
CA GLY A 16 12.07 1.20 -0.62
C GLY A 16 10.85 1.99 -0.14
N ILE A 17 11.02 3.31 0.01
CA ILE A 17 9.96 4.26 0.39
C ILE A 17 9.07 3.71 1.53
N THR A 18 9.62 3.73 2.75
CA THR A 18 8.92 3.37 4.00
C THR A 18 8.20 2.01 3.99
N SER A 19 8.68 1.07 3.19
CA SER A 19 8.08 -0.26 3.02
C SER A 19 8.73 -1.32 3.89
N THR A 20 8.00 -2.40 4.17
CA THR A 20 8.43 -3.45 5.10
C THR A 20 8.40 -4.82 4.44
N LEU A 21 9.50 -5.55 4.56
CA LEU A 21 9.58 -6.99 4.34
C LEU A 21 9.49 -7.69 5.69
N GLN A 22 8.40 -8.41 5.94
CA GLN A 22 8.15 -9.08 7.21
C GLN A 22 8.19 -10.60 7.07
N ILE A 23 8.91 -11.28 7.94
CA ILE A 23 8.91 -12.75 8.05
C ILE A 23 8.51 -13.10 9.48
N GLY A 24 7.41 -13.84 9.62
CA GLY A 24 6.80 -14.18 10.89
C GLY A 24 5.42 -13.56 11.06
N ASP A 25 4.82 -13.87 12.21
CA ASP A 25 3.47 -13.46 12.54
C ASP A 25 3.46 -12.04 13.13
N VAL A 26 2.39 -11.30 12.86
CA VAL A 26 2.22 -9.93 13.32
C VAL A 26 0.81 -9.76 13.87
N GLU A 27 0.70 -8.99 14.94
CA GLU A 27 -0.58 -8.65 15.54
C GLU A 27 -1.34 -7.64 14.67
N GLU A 28 -0.68 -6.54 14.31
CA GLU A 28 -1.29 -5.46 13.54
C GLU A 28 -0.33 -4.83 12.53
N ILE A 29 -0.81 -4.58 11.31
CA ILE A 29 -0.07 -3.87 10.26
C ILE A 29 -0.91 -2.68 9.80
N ILE A 30 -0.36 -1.47 9.94
CA ILE A 30 -1.06 -0.21 9.59
C ILE A 30 -0.26 0.60 8.56
N PRO A 31 -0.18 0.16 7.29
CA PRO A 31 0.53 0.91 6.27
C PRO A 31 -0.25 2.16 5.88
N LYS A 32 0.40 3.32 5.95
CA LYS A 32 -0.19 4.60 5.55
C LYS A 32 0.71 5.33 4.56
N VAL A 33 0.12 5.86 3.50
CA VAL A 33 0.86 6.68 2.51
C VAL A 33 0.02 7.83 1.96
N LYS A 34 0.65 8.99 1.79
CA LYS A 34 0.13 10.15 1.07
C LYS A 34 1.08 10.48 -0.07
N ILE A 35 0.57 10.52 -1.30
CA ILE A 35 1.38 10.67 -2.51
C ILE A 35 0.82 11.81 -3.36
N LEU A 36 1.70 12.76 -3.69
CA LEU A 36 1.48 13.75 -4.73
C LEU A 36 2.27 13.34 -5.98
N ALA A 37 1.55 12.87 -7.00
CA ALA A 37 2.13 12.40 -8.25
C ALA A 37 2.00 13.49 -9.33
N VAL A 38 2.94 14.43 -9.34
CA VAL A 38 2.97 15.53 -10.32
C VAL A 38 3.71 15.09 -11.58
N GLN A 39 2.99 15.04 -12.69
CA GLN A 39 3.54 14.71 -14.00
C GLN A 39 3.53 15.95 -14.89
N ARG A 40 4.71 16.39 -15.34
CA ARG A 40 4.87 17.54 -16.22
C ARG A 40 5.11 17.11 -17.67
N TYR A 41 4.94 18.03 -18.62
CA TYR A 41 5.39 17.82 -20.00
C TYR A 41 6.92 17.64 -20.05
N LEU A 42 7.66 18.48 -19.34
CA LEU A 42 9.10 18.34 -19.12
C LEU A 42 9.34 17.89 -17.67
N SER A 43 10.04 16.77 -17.48
CA SER A 43 10.29 16.12 -16.19
C SER A 43 11.28 16.91 -15.31
N LEU A 44 10.82 18.04 -14.79
CA LEU A 44 11.56 18.87 -13.85
C LEU A 44 11.06 18.61 -12.42
N PHE A 45 11.99 18.30 -11.51
CA PHE A 45 11.76 18.06 -10.09
C PHE A 45 12.30 19.26 -9.30
N PHE A 46 11.42 19.92 -8.57
CA PHE A 46 11.73 21.18 -7.88
C PHE A 46 11.84 20.99 -6.36
N GLY A 47 11.53 19.80 -5.84
CA GLY A 47 11.55 19.49 -4.40
C GLY A 47 10.44 20.17 -3.58
N ASN A 48 9.73 21.12 -4.19
CA ASN A 48 8.54 21.77 -3.66
C ASN A 48 7.41 21.65 -4.70
N GLU A 49 7.02 20.42 -5.03
CA GLU A 49 5.97 20.14 -6.01
C GLU A 49 4.56 20.48 -5.49
N GLY A 50 4.38 20.56 -4.18
CA GLY A 50 3.12 20.91 -3.53
C GLY A 50 3.12 20.52 -2.05
N SER A 51 2.13 21.03 -1.32
CA SER A 51 1.91 20.68 0.08
C SER A 51 0.79 19.65 0.23
N PHE A 52 0.82 18.89 1.33
CA PHE A 52 -0.29 18.01 1.74
C PHE A 52 -1.36 18.76 2.55
N ASN A 53 -1.33 20.09 2.54
CA ASN A 53 -2.27 20.93 3.25
C ASN A 53 -3.70 20.71 2.72
N GLN A 54 -4.66 20.88 3.63
CA GLN A 54 -6.08 20.71 3.32
C GLN A 54 -6.55 21.73 2.28
N GLU A 55 -6.02 22.95 2.34
CA GLU A 55 -6.33 24.06 1.45
C GLU A 55 -6.01 23.72 -0.01
N ASP A 56 -4.90 23.02 -0.25
CA ASP A 56 -4.48 22.60 -1.60
C ASP A 56 -5.22 21.33 -2.05
N PHE A 57 -5.34 20.33 -1.16
CA PHE A 57 -5.91 19.03 -1.49
C PHE A 57 -6.73 18.45 -0.32
N PRO A 58 -8.06 18.68 -0.31
CA PRO A 58 -8.96 18.12 0.70
C PRO A 58 -8.90 16.58 0.80
N LEU A 59 -8.54 15.91 -0.30
CA LEU A 59 -8.36 14.45 -0.38
C LEU A 59 -7.44 13.91 0.72
N PHE A 60 -6.42 14.65 1.18
CA PHE A 60 -5.47 14.14 2.18
C PHE A 60 -5.99 14.14 3.61
N GLN A 61 -7.14 14.77 3.86
CA GLN A 61 -7.77 14.86 5.17
C GLN A 61 -9.21 14.35 5.21
N GLN A 62 -9.82 14.11 4.04
CA GLN A 62 -11.18 13.58 3.96
C GLN A 62 -11.31 12.23 4.71
N PRO A 63 -12.32 12.02 5.57
CA PRO A 63 -12.52 10.74 6.21
C PRO A 63 -12.77 9.63 5.18
N ILE A 64 -12.21 8.45 5.42
CA ILE A 64 -12.47 7.27 4.57
C ILE A 64 -13.88 6.77 4.93
N PRO A 65 -14.76 6.55 3.94
CA PRO A 65 -16.06 5.95 4.22
C PRO A 65 -15.84 4.54 4.75
N HIS A 66 -16.28 4.30 5.98
CA HIS A 66 -16.30 2.97 6.56
C HIS A 66 -17.60 2.28 6.20
N LEU A 67 -17.52 1.02 5.80
CA LEU A 67 -18.70 0.18 5.67
C LEU A 67 -19.36 0.07 7.05
N LEU A 68 -20.69 0.01 7.08
CA LEU A 68 -21.42 -0.28 8.30
C LEU A 68 -20.88 -1.60 8.89
N PRO A 69 -20.81 -1.74 10.23
CA PRO A 69 -20.37 -2.98 10.85
C PRO A 69 -21.15 -4.16 10.29
N GLU A 70 -20.43 -5.22 9.93
CA GLU A 70 -21.05 -6.43 9.39
C GLU A 70 -22.09 -6.96 10.38
N THR A 71 -23.31 -7.18 9.91
CA THR A 71 -24.40 -7.69 10.74
C THR A 71 -24.17 -9.19 11.01
N GLY A 72 -23.62 -9.52 12.18
CA GLY A 72 -23.88 -10.77 12.91
C GLY A 72 -23.58 -12.12 12.26
N VAL A 73 -22.83 -12.22 11.16
CA VAL A 73 -22.46 -13.52 10.58
C VAL A 73 -21.23 -14.08 11.30
N SER A 74 -21.42 -15.13 12.11
CA SER A 74 -20.32 -15.88 12.71
C SER A 74 -19.93 -17.04 11.79
N SER A 75 -18.68 -17.07 11.35
CA SER A 75 -18.10 -18.16 10.57
C SER A 75 -16.98 -18.84 11.36
N ALA A 76 -16.96 -20.16 11.38
CA ALA A 76 -15.87 -20.96 11.95
C ALA A 76 -15.13 -21.69 10.82
N PHE A 77 -13.81 -21.60 10.82
CA PHE A 77 -12.97 -22.25 9.83
C PHE A 77 -12.12 -23.35 10.50
N PHE A 78 -12.15 -24.55 9.92
CA PHE A 78 -11.27 -25.66 10.30
C PHE A 78 -10.25 -25.91 9.19
N HIS A 79 -8.98 -26.05 9.56
CA HIS A 79 -7.88 -26.30 8.63
C HIS A 79 -7.30 -27.68 8.91
N GLU A 80 -7.74 -28.70 8.14
CA GLU A 80 -7.22 -30.07 8.26
C GLU A 80 -5.70 -30.12 8.16
N VAL A 81 -5.12 -29.30 7.26
CA VAL A 81 -3.68 -29.13 7.10
C VAL A 81 -3.36 -27.64 7.28
N PRO A 82 -2.93 -27.19 8.47
CA PRO A 82 -2.71 -25.76 8.78
C PRO A 82 -1.37 -25.26 8.22
N VAL A 83 -1.00 -25.68 7.01
CA VAL A 83 0.29 -25.35 6.38
C VAL A 83 0.06 -24.85 4.96
N ILE A 84 0.42 -23.60 4.72
CA ILE A 84 0.45 -23.03 3.37
C ILE A 84 1.87 -23.23 2.83
N ARG A 85 2.02 -24.11 1.83
CA ARG A 85 3.32 -24.40 1.21
C ARG A 85 3.46 -23.63 -0.09
N VAL A 86 4.48 -22.79 -0.18
CA VAL A 86 4.82 -22.02 -1.38
C VAL A 86 6.24 -22.36 -1.81
N ARG A 87 6.42 -22.78 -3.06
CA ARG A 87 7.75 -23.17 -3.56
C ARG A 87 8.66 -21.96 -3.74
N ALA A 88 8.19 -20.91 -4.41
CA ALA A 88 9.00 -19.75 -4.69
C ALA A 88 8.14 -18.49 -4.77
N VAL A 89 8.63 -17.39 -4.19
CA VAL A 89 8.06 -16.04 -4.35
C VAL A 89 9.14 -15.13 -4.92
N LYS A 90 8.81 -14.41 -5.99
CA LYS A 90 9.70 -13.42 -6.60
C LYS A 90 9.00 -12.07 -6.66
N ILE A 91 9.62 -11.05 -6.08
CA ILE A 91 9.08 -9.70 -5.94
C ILE A 91 10.04 -8.72 -6.59
N ALA A 92 9.54 -7.91 -7.52
CA ALA A 92 10.33 -6.89 -8.20
C ALA A 92 10.64 -5.69 -7.30
N GLY A 93 9.72 -5.30 -6.43
CA GLY A 93 9.93 -4.24 -5.45
C GLY A 93 8.76 -4.11 -4.49
N VAL A 94 9.04 -3.67 -3.27
CA VAL A 94 8.05 -3.26 -2.26
C VAL A 94 8.29 -1.78 -1.98
N SER A 95 7.30 -0.93 -2.23
CA SER A 95 7.43 0.54 -2.18
C SER A 95 6.18 1.24 -1.64
N SER A 96 6.35 2.46 -1.13
CA SER A 96 5.29 3.40 -0.76
C SER A 96 4.44 2.92 0.42
N SER A 97 5.10 2.67 1.55
CA SER A 97 4.51 2.08 2.75
C SER A 97 3.80 0.75 2.49
N SER A 98 4.23 -0.04 1.51
CA SER A 98 3.67 -1.38 1.30
C SER A 98 4.40 -2.41 2.16
N VAL A 99 3.70 -3.51 2.43
CA VAL A 99 4.22 -4.59 3.26
C VAL A 99 4.11 -5.90 2.51
N PHE A 100 5.22 -6.61 2.39
CA PHE A 100 5.22 -8.01 1.99
C PHE A 100 5.52 -8.87 3.21
N GLN A 101 4.62 -9.81 3.52
CA GLN A 101 4.74 -10.66 4.70
C GLN A 101 4.72 -12.14 4.34
N VAL A 102 5.61 -12.91 4.97
CA VAL A 102 5.54 -14.37 5.06
C VAL A 102 5.19 -14.75 6.50
N GLY A 103 3.91 -15.01 6.77
CA GLY A 103 3.41 -15.31 8.11
C GLY A 103 1.91 -15.09 8.18
N SER A 104 1.40 -14.89 9.38
CA SER A 104 0.00 -14.58 9.67
C SER A 104 -0.13 -13.17 10.26
N THR A 105 -1.20 -12.47 9.90
CA THR A 105 -1.53 -11.17 10.50
C THR A 105 -2.95 -11.18 11.03
N ARG A 106 -3.13 -10.76 12.29
CA ARG A 106 -4.47 -10.72 12.90
C ARG A 106 -5.28 -9.55 12.36
N ARG A 107 -4.68 -8.37 12.22
CA ARG A 107 -5.36 -7.16 11.77
C ARG A 107 -4.51 -6.34 10.80
N MET A 108 -5.13 -5.89 9.71
CA MET A 108 -4.49 -4.99 8.75
C MET A 108 -5.40 -3.80 8.46
N ILE A 109 -4.89 -2.58 8.65
CA ILE A 109 -5.61 -1.34 8.36
C ILE A 109 -4.74 -0.50 7.43
N SER A 110 -5.02 -0.57 6.13
CA SER A 110 -4.23 0.13 5.11
C SER A 110 -4.92 1.40 4.63
N GLU A 111 -4.14 2.46 4.46
CA GLU A 111 -4.61 3.74 3.93
C GLU A 111 -3.63 4.28 2.88
N ALA A 112 -4.11 4.45 1.66
CA ALA A 112 -3.35 5.06 0.58
C ALA A 112 -4.13 6.23 0.00
N ARG A 113 -3.52 7.42 0.00
CA ARG A 113 -4.08 8.63 -0.61
C ARG A 113 -3.16 9.10 -1.70
N VAL A 114 -3.64 9.10 -2.94
CA VAL A 114 -2.83 9.44 -4.11
C VAL A 114 -3.55 10.52 -4.91
N LYS A 115 -2.87 11.64 -5.17
CA LYS A 115 -3.36 12.70 -6.05
C LYS A 115 -2.42 12.82 -7.25
N HIS A 116 -2.94 12.49 -8.43
CA HIS A 116 -2.25 12.71 -9.69
C HIS A 116 -2.54 14.12 -10.22
N ILE A 117 -1.51 14.83 -10.67
CA ILE A 117 -1.60 16.17 -11.26
C ILE A 117 -0.83 16.16 -12.57
N ARG A 118 -1.52 16.45 -13.69
CA ARG A 118 -0.90 16.54 -15.01
C ARG A 118 -0.75 18.01 -15.40
N LYS A 119 0.48 18.49 -15.60
CA LYS A 119 0.76 19.81 -16.18
C LYS A 119 0.95 19.66 -17.69
N LEU A 120 -0.01 20.16 -18.45
CA LEU A 120 -0.01 20.15 -19.91
C LEU A 120 0.82 21.31 -20.46
N PRO A 121 1.39 21.18 -21.67
CA PRO A 121 2.03 22.30 -22.34
C PRO A 121 0.99 23.38 -22.69
N PRO A 122 1.40 24.65 -22.83
CA PRO A 122 0.51 25.71 -23.28
C PRO A 122 -0.10 25.37 -24.65
N ALA A 123 -1.37 25.72 -24.83
CA ALA A 123 -2.06 25.53 -26.09
C ALA A 123 -1.40 26.39 -27.18
N ARG A 124 -1.32 25.88 -28.41
CA ARG A 124 -0.62 26.52 -29.53
C ARG A 124 -1.24 27.85 -30.00
N ASN A 125 -2.40 28.26 -29.47
CA ASN A 125 -3.21 29.39 -29.96
C ASN A 125 -3.31 30.56 -28.97
N SER A 126 -2.18 30.99 -28.40
CA SER A 126 -2.12 32.24 -27.63
C SER A 126 -0.91 33.07 -28.08
N GLN A 127 -0.92 33.42 -29.37
CA GLN A 127 -0.20 34.54 -29.99
C GLN A 127 -1.17 35.28 -30.89
#